data_AF-A0A956BJ89-F1
#
_entry.id   AF-A0A956BJ89-F1
#
_cell.length_a   1.000
_cell.length_b   1.000
_cell.length_c   1.000
_cell.angle_alpha   90.00
_cell.angle_beta   90.00
_cell.angle_gamma   90.00
#
_symmetry.space_group_name_H-M   'P 1'
#
loop_
_entity.id
_entity.type
_entity.pdbx_description
1 polymer ?
#
loop_
_entity_poly.entity_id
_entity_poly.type
_entity_poly.pdbx_seq_one_letter_code
_entity_poly.pdbx_strand_id
1 'polypeptide(L)'
;MARKIRDENDARDCIEAWSQSGRPLAEWARAHGIDGRSLHCWKLNLLGRDQPGRLVELVPEPARSARYLVRFDGIEVEVGDDFRDGTLERLLRVLTAC
;
A
#
# COMPACT_ATOMS: atom_id res chain seq x y z
N MET A 1 -34.02 -1.08 -12.81
CA MET A 1 -32.88 -2.03 -12.66
C MET A 1 -31.97 -1.81 -13.86
N ALA A 2 -30.70 -1.46 -13.66
CA ALA A 2 -29.79 -1.20 -14.78
C ALA A 2 -29.23 -2.52 -15.35
N ARG A 3 -28.94 -2.55 -16.65
CA ARG A 3 -28.42 -3.71 -17.38
C ARG A 3 -26.98 -3.99 -16.96
N LYS A 4 -26.68 -5.23 -16.56
CA LYS A 4 -25.28 -5.67 -16.37
C LYS A 4 -24.61 -5.99 -17.71
N ILE A 5 -23.30 -5.85 -17.74
CA ILE A 5 -22.48 -6.27 -18.88
C ILE A 5 -22.49 -7.80 -18.98
N ARG A 6 -22.73 -8.33 -20.17
CA ARG A 6 -22.99 -9.76 -20.42
C ARG A 6 -21.70 -10.57 -20.60
N ASP A 7 -20.75 -10.00 -21.33
CA ASP A 7 -19.51 -10.65 -21.71
C ASP A 7 -18.42 -9.61 -22.02
N GLU A 8 -17.26 -10.11 -22.45
CA GLU A 8 -16.08 -9.30 -22.71
C GLU A 8 -16.22 -8.38 -23.93
N ASN A 9 -16.98 -8.78 -24.95
CA ASN A 9 -17.19 -7.94 -26.14
C ASN A 9 -18.12 -6.78 -25.80
N ASP A 10 -19.24 -7.07 -25.12
CA ASP A 10 -20.13 -6.05 -24.57
C ASP A 10 -19.39 -5.07 -23.64
N ALA A 11 -18.46 -5.57 -22.84
CA ALA A 11 -17.60 -4.72 -22.01
C ALA A 11 -16.71 -3.79 -22.84
N ARG A 12 -16.03 -4.31 -23.87
CA ARG A 12 -15.15 -3.53 -24.75
C ARG A 12 -15.93 -2.45 -25.49
N ASP A 13 -17.06 -2.80 -26.10
CA ASP A 13 -17.92 -1.87 -26.83
C ASP A 13 -18.39 -0.73 -25.90
N CYS A 14 -18.82 -1.07 -24.68
CA CYS A 14 -19.25 -0.07 -23.70
C CYS A 14 -18.09 0.82 -23.21
N ILE A 15 -16.90 0.26 -23.00
CA ILE A 15 -15.72 1.02 -22.56
C ILE A 15 -15.22 1.94 -23.67
N GLU A 16 -15.24 1.50 -24.92
CA GLU A 16 -14.89 2.33 -26.08
C GLU A 16 -15.89 3.47 -26.28
N ALA A 17 -17.20 3.17 -26.27
CA ALA A 17 -18.23 4.20 -26.36
C ALA A 17 -18.17 5.19 -25.18
N TRP A 18 -17.83 4.71 -23.99
CA TRP A 18 -17.59 5.56 -22.82
C TRP A 18 -16.35 6.45 -23.01
N SER A 19 -15.22 5.91 -23.49
CA SER A 19 -13.97 6.67 -23.64
C SER A 19 -14.10 7.79 -24.68
N GLN A 20 -14.86 7.56 -25.75
CA GLN A 20 -15.17 8.56 -26.77
C GLN A 20 -16.11 9.66 -26.27
N SER A 21 -16.91 9.39 -25.24
CA SER A 21 -17.89 10.36 -24.74
C SER A 21 -17.29 11.52 -23.94
N GLY A 22 -16.08 11.34 -23.38
CA GLY A 22 -15.46 12.30 -22.46
C GLY A 22 -16.20 12.49 -21.11
N ARG A 23 -17.25 11.70 -20.84
CA ARG A 23 -18.06 11.83 -19.61
C ARG A 23 -17.51 10.95 -18.47
N PRO A 24 -17.78 11.30 -17.20
CA PRO A 24 -17.54 10.39 -16.08
C PRO A 24 -18.27 9.04 -16.26
N LEU A 25 -17.62 7.93 -15.90
CA LEU A 25 -18.13 6.57 -16.13
C LEU A 25 -19.52 6.33 -15.51
N ALA A 26 -19.75 6.84 -14.30
CA ALA A 26 -21.04 6.71 -13.62
C ALA A 26 -22.17 7.48 -14.34
N GLU A 27 -21.85 8.67 -14.87
CA GLU A 27 -22.82 9.49 -15.61
C GLU A 27 -23.17 8.83 -16.95
N TRP A 28 -22.15 8.34 -17.67
CA TRP A 28 -22.33 7.63 -18.92
C TRP A 28 -23.13 6.35 -18.72
N ALA A 29 -22.79 5.53 -17.73
CA ALA A 29 -23.49 4.27 -17.45
C ALA A 29 -24.97 4.52 -17.12
N ARG A 30 -25.26 5.53 -16.29
CA ARG A 30 -26.65 5.93 -15.96
C ARG A 30 -27.43 6.36 -17.21
N ALA A 31 -26.82 7.16 -18.09
CA ALA A 31 -27.45 7.64 -19.31
C ALA A 31 -27.78 6.50 -20.30
N HIS A 32 -26.99 5.42 -20.29
CA HIS A 32 -27.17 4.26 -21.18
C HIS A 32 -27.88 3.08 -20.50
N GLY A 33 -28.41 3.26 -19.28
CA GLY A 33 -29.11 2.21 -18.55
C GLY A 33 -28.22 1.03 -18.15
N ILE A 34 -26.91 1.24 -18.06
CA ILE A 34 -25.91 0.24 -17.69
C ILE A 34 -25.60 0.32 -16.19
N ASP A 35 -25.43 -0.83 -15.55
CA ASP A 35 -24.98 -0.91 -14.17
C ASP A 35 -23.52 -0.44 -14.06
N GLY A 36 -23.32 0.74 -13.45
CA GLY A 36 -22.00 1.36 -13.36
C GLY A 36 -20.97 0.50 -12.61
N ARG A 37 -21.40 -0.29 -11.62
CA ARG A 37 -20.51 -1.21 -10.89
C ARG A 37 -20.04 -2.35 -11.78
N SER A 38 -20.95 -2.97 -12.54
CA SER A 38 -20.63 -4.01 -13.52
C SER A 38 -19.64 -3.49 -14.56
N LEU A 39 -19.88 -2.31 -15.13
CA LEU A 39 -18.96 -1.70 -16.11
C LEU A 39 -17.59 -1.39 -15.50
N HIS A 40 -17.55 -0.87 -14.26
CA HIS A 40 -16.30 -0.59 -13.57
C HIS A 40 -15.47 -1.85 -13.30
N CYS A 41 -16.09 -2.94 -12.84
CA CYS A 41 -15.41 -4.21 -12.64
C CYS A 41 -14.79 -4.76 -13.94
N TRP A 42 -15.53 -4.71 -15.05
CA TRP A 42 -15.02 -5.11 -16.37
C TRP A 42 -13.85 -4.24 -16.83
N LYS A 43 -13.93 -2.92 -16.64
CA LYS A 43 -12.83 -2.00 -16.95
C LYS A 43 -11.55 -2.37 -16.19
N LEU A 44 -11.63 -2.64 -14.89
CA LEU A 44 -10.46 -3.03 -14.10
C LEU A 44 -9.87 -4.37 -14.56
N ASN A 45 -10.73 -5.36 -14.85
CA ASN A 45 -10.30 -6.67 -15.32
C ASN A 45 -9.61 -6.61 -16.68
N LEU A 46 -10.11 -5.77 -17.60
CA LEU A 46 -9.51 -5.60 -18.93
C LEU A 46 -8.18 -4.83 -18.86
N LEU A 47 -8.11 -3.75 -18.05
CA LEU A 47 -6.86 -3.01 -17.84
C LEU A 47 -5.76 -3.87 -17.18
N GLY A 48 -6.14 -4.78 -16.28
CA GLY A 48 -5.22 -5.68 -15.60
C GLY A 48 -4.71 -6.85 -16.45
N ARG A 49 -5.27 -7.08 -17.64
CA ARG A 49 -4.87 -8.19 -18.53
C ARG A 49 -3.78 -7.80 -19.53
N ASP A 50 -3.72 -6.53 -19.94
CA ASP A 50 -2.68 -6.04 -20.85
C ASP A 50 -1.32 -5.82 -20.16
N GLN A 51 -1.30 -5.85 -18.82
CA GLN A 51 -0.06 -5.83 -18.05
C GLN A 51 0.15 -7.21 -17.42
N PRO A 52 1.26 -7.91 -17.73
CA PRO A 52 1.59 -9.12 -17.00
C PRO A 52 1.73 -8.75 -15.52
N GLY A 53 0.82 -9.23 -14.68
CA GLY A 53 0.90 -9.01 -13.23
C GLY A 53 2.25 -9.52 -12.73
N ARG A 54 3.10 -8.61 -12.25
CA ARG A 54 4.40 -8.99 -11.69
C ARG A 54 4.19 -9.48 -10.27
N LEU A 55 4.37 -10.79 -10.05
CA LEU A 55 4.49 -11.33 -8.70
C LEU A 55 5.79 -10.81 -8.08
N VAL A 56 5.68 -10.23 -6.89
CA VAL A 56 6.82 -9.80 -6.08
C VAL A 56 6.68 -10.48 -4.72
N GLU A 57 7.71 -11.24 -4.35
CA GLU A 57 7.82 -11.79 -3.01
C GLU A 57 8.29 -10.69 -2.06
N LEU A 58 7.58 -10.51 -0.95
CA LEU A 58 8.02 -9.65 0.14
C LEU A 58 8.93 -10.47 1.04
N VAL A 59 10.24 -10.22 0.95
CA VAL A 59 11.22 -10.81 1.85
C VAL A 59 11.40 -9.87 3.05
N PRO A 60 11.25 -10.33 4.30
CA PRO A 60 11.53 -9.50 5.46
C PRO A 60 13.02 -9.14 5.47
N GLU A 61 13.33 -7.84 5.61
CA GLU A 61 14.72 -7.43 5.84
C GLU A 61 15.15 -7.89 7.24
N PRO A 62 16.39 -8.41 7.41
CA PRO A 62 16.91 -8.68 8.75
C PRO A 62 16.90 -7.37 9.54
N ALA A 63 16.42 -7.43 10.78
CA ALA A 63 16.47 -6.29 11.68
C ALA A 63 17.93 -5.80 11.77
N ARG A 64 18.16 -4.54 11.38
CA ARG A 64 19.47 -3.91 11.55
C ARG A 64 19.68 -3.70 13.04
N SER A 65 20.79 -4.18 13.58
CA SER A 65 21.16 -3.88 14.96
C SER A 65 21.42 -2.38 15.09
N ALA A 66 20.67 -1.72 15.96
CA ALA A 66 20.88 -0.33 16.29
C ALA A 66 22.00 -0.19 17.34
N ARG A 67 22.67 0.96 17.28
CA ARG A 67 23.57 1.44 18.32
C ARG A 67 23.05 2.77 18.82
N TYR A 68 22.89 2.88 20.11
CA TYR A 68 22.40 4.03 20.82
C TYR A 68 23.56 4.74 21.48
N LEU A 69 23.64 6.06 21.33
CA LEU A 69 24.58 6.89 22.08
C LEU A 69 23.81 7.64 23.16
N VAL A 70 24.03 7.29 24.42
CA VAL A 70 23.50 8.00 25.57
C VAL A 70 24.51 9.07 25.99
N ARG A 71 24.07 10.33 26.01
CA ARG A 71 24.90 11.47 26.41
C ARG A 71 24.35 12.06 27.70
N PHE A 72 25.18 12.18 28.73
CA PHE A 72 24.80 12.79 30.00
C PHE A 72 26.00 13.52 30.61
N ASP A 73 25.85 14.82 30.89
CA ASP A 73 26.88 15.67 31.49
C ASP A 73 28.31 15.51 30.90
N GLY A 74 28.39 15.47 29.57
CA GLY A 74 29.66 15.30 28.85
C GLY A 74 30.19 13.85 28.80
N ILE A 75 29.53 12.90 29.46
CA ILE A 75 29.79 11.46 29.35
C ILE A 75 29.01 10.89 28.17
N GLU A 76 29.66 10.04 27.37
CA GLU A 76 29.05 9.33 26.24
C GLU A 76 29.13 7.82 26.47
N VAL A 77 27.99 7.13 26.35
CA VAL A 77 27.88 5.68 26.48
C VAL A 77 27.21 5.11 25.24
N GLU A 78 27.92 4.27 24.50
CA GLU A 78 27.39 3.53 23.35
C GLU A 78 26.81 2.18 23.79
N VAL A 79 25.60 1.87 23.34
CA VAL A 79 24.85 0.66 23.70
C VAL A 79 24.29 0.04 22.42
N GLY A 80 24.61 -1.22 22.12
CA GLY A 80 24.01 -1.95 21.00
C GLY A 80 22.73 -2.69 21.42
N ASP A 81 21.87 -3.07 20.48
CA ASP A 81 20.62 -3.85 20.72
C ASP A 81 20.81 -5.16 21.52
N ASP A 82 22.03 -5.65 21.64
CA ASP A 82 22.41 -6.85 22.41
C ASP A 82 22.69 -6.56 23.90
N PHE A 83 22.42 -5.34 24.37
CA PHE A 83 22.59 -4.98 25.77
C PHE A 83 21.67 -5.78 26.69
N ARG A 84 22.14 -6.02 27.91
CA ARG A 84 21.30 -6.61 28.97
C ARG A 84 20.63 -5.50 29.76
N ASP A 85 19.31 -5.56 29.89
CA ASP A 85 18.49 -4.57 30.60
C ASP A 85 19.06 -4.20 31.98
N GLY A 86 19.41 -5.21 32.79
CA GLY A 86 19.97 -4.97 34.13
C GLY A 86 21.32 -4.24 34.14
N THR A 87 22.12 -4.38 33.08
CA THR A 87 23.38 -3.64 32.95
C THR A 87 23.10 -2.18 32.58
N LEU A 88 22.21 -1.94 31.62
CA LEU A 88 21.83 -0.57 31.22
C LEU A 88 21.19 0.17 32.39
N GLU A 89 20.28 -0.46 33.13
CA GLU A 89 19.64 0.14 34.28
C GLU A 89 20.65 0.55 35.36
N ARG A 90 21.67 -0.28 35.61
CA ARG A 90 22.75 0.05 36.56
C ARG A 90 23.57 1.25 36.09
N LEU A 91 23.89 1.34 34.79
CA LEU A 91 24.63 2.47 34.22
C LEU A 91 23.81 3.76 34.30
N LEU A 92 22.53 3.71 33.92
CA LEU A 92 21.64 4.86 34.00
C LEU A 92 21.47 5.32 35.45
N ARG A 93 21.32 4.40 36.42
CA ARG A 93 21.27 4.76 37.85
C ARG A 93 22.50 5.54 38.31
N VAL A 94 23.70 5.12 37.90
CA VAL A 94 24.94 5.84 38.22
C VAL A 94 24.94 7.22 37.58
N LEU A 95 24.60 7.32 36.29
CA LEU A 95 24.54 8.61 35.59
C LEU A 95 23.54 9.57 36.22
N THR A 96 22.35 9.11 36.61
CA THR A 96 21.33 9.97 37.26
C THR A 96 21.65 10.37 38.70
N ALA A 97 22.66 9.76 39.33
CA ALA A 97 23.09 10.08 40.68
C ALA A 97 24.26 11.09 40.74
N CYS A 98 24.81 11.44 39.57
CA CYS A 98 25.75 12.54 39.37
C CYS A 98 25.00 13.83 39.06
#